data_AF-A0A4R3NK60-F1
#
_entry.id   AF-A0A4R3NK60-F1
#
_cell.length_a   1.000
_cell.length_b   1.000
_cell.length_c   1.000
_cell.angle_alpha   90.00
_cell.angle_beta   90.00
_cell.angle_gamma   90.00
#
_symmetry.space_group_name_H-M   'P 1'
#
loop_
_entity.id
_entity.type
_entity.pdbx_description
1 polymer ?
#
loop_
_entity_poly.entity_id
_entity_poly.type
_entity_poly.pdbx_seq_one_letter_code
_entity_poly.pdbx_strand_id
1 'polypeptide(L)'
;MKPQDIEGIISGAASGGWDWFEQADEKTQQALKIQQEKDAEDARAIASAWARFYNSPDGRKALESMFDVTLRRAVYFATAGWDPATMATYGAFREGQNSLAQEIARQISLGEGEAIKPRDVQT
;
A
#
# COMPACT_ATOMS: atom_id res chain seq x y z
N MET A 1 -0.29 -18.11 25.35
CA MET A 1 0.80 -18.18 24.36
C MET A 1 2.00 -17.42 24.92
N LYS A 2 3.19 -18.02 24.91
CA LYS A 2 4.41 -17.36 25.42
C LYS A 2 5.00 -16.47 24.32
N PRO A 3 5.52 -15.28 24.65
CA PRO A 3 6.10 -14.33 23.69
C PRO A 3 7.38 -14.80 22.98
N GLN A 4 7.90 -15.99 23.31
CA GLN A 4 9.13 -16.56 22.72
C GLN A 4 8.90 -17.28 21.38
N ASP A 5 7.67 -17.36 20.88
CA ASP A 5 7.31 -18.15 19.70
C ASP A 5 7.43 -17.35 18.38
N ILE A 6 7.16 -16.04 18.44
CA ILE A 6 7.10 -15.16 17.26
C ILE A 6 8.51 -14.90 16.68
N GLU A 7 9.51 -14.76 17.55
CA GLU A 7 10.90 -14.51 17.15
C GLU A 7 11.53 -15.74 16.45
N GLY A 8 11.14 -16.95 16.86
CA GLY A 8 11.53 -18.21 16.20
C GLY A 8 10.90 -18.35 14.81
N ILE A 9 9.64 -17.94 14.68
CA ILE A 9 8.92 -17.95 13.40
C ILE A 9 9.55 -16.97 12.39
N ILE A 10 9.89 -15.76 12.83
CA ILE A 10 10.49 -14.73 11.96
C ILE A 10 11.92 -15.12 11.52
N SER A 11 12.70 -15.72 12.42
CA SER A 11 14.08 -16.15 12.11
C SER A 11 14.15 -17.36 11.18
N GLY A 12 13.16 -18.27 11.23
CA GLY A 12 13.03 -19.39 10.28
C GLY A 12 12.60 -18.94 8.87
N ALA A 13 11.67 -18.00 8.79
CA ALA A 13 11.16 -17.47 7.52
C ALA A 13 12.21 -16.71 6.68
N ALA A 14 13.27 -16.20 7.32
CA ALA A 14 14.37 -15.54 6.63
C ALA A 14 15.37 -16.52 5.97
N SER A 15 15.37 -17.80 6.37
CA SER A 15 16.35 -18.80 5.92
C SER A 15 15.76 -19.95 5.10
N GLY A 16 14.44 -20.16 5.16
CA GLY A 16 13.72 -21.09 4.28
C GLY A 16 12.80 -20.32 3.35
N GLY A 17 12.96 -20.52 2.04
CA GLY A 17 12.01 -20.00 1.04
C GLY A 17 10.63 -20.66 1.16
N TRP A 18 9.90 -20.74 0.04
CA TRP A 18 8.56 -21.37 -0.01
C TRP A 18 8.50 -22.79 0.61
N ASP A 19 9.61 -23.52 0.62
CA ASP A 19 9.77 -24.85 1.23
C ASP A 19 9.53 -24.88 2.76
N TRP A 20 9.71 -23.76 3.45
CA TRP A 20 9.42 -23.66 4.89
C TRP A 20 7.91 -23.79 5.18
N PHE A 21 7.06 -23.25 4.29
CA PHE A 21 5.61 -23.32 4.44
C PHE A 21 5.07 -24.74 4.23
N GLU A 22 5.70 -25.53 3.37
CA GLU A 22 5.33 -26.93 3.13
C GLU A 22 5.71 -27.86 4.30
N GLN A 23 6.75 -27.48 5.06
CA GLN A 23 7.23 -28.23 6.24
C GLN A 23 6.59 -27.78 7.56
N ALA A 24 5.83 -26.68 7.56
CA ALA A 24 5.13 -26.21 8.73
C ALA A 24 4.05 -27.21 9.18
N ASP A 25 3.87 -27.37 10.49
CA ASP A 25 2.86 -28.26 11.06
C ASP A 25 1.44 -27.84 10.64
N GLU A 26 0.52 -28.81 10.55
CA GLU A 26 -0.85 -28.58 10.06
C GLU A 26 -1.57 -27.43 10.79
N LYS A 27 -1.26 -27.22 12.07
CA LYS A 27 -1.84 -26.15 12.88
C LYS A 27 -1.28 -24.78 12.49
N THR A 28 0.00 -24.67 12.17
CA THR A 28 0.62 -23.44 11.63
C THR A 28 0.10 -23.14 10.23
N GLN A 29 -0.05 -24.14 9.36
CA GLN A 29 -0.65 -23.95 8.03
C GLN A 29 -2.11 -23.47 8.12
N GLN A 30 -2.91 -24.04 9.03
CA GLN A 30 -4.28 -23.58 9.28
C GLN A 30 -4.32 -22.16 9.84
N ALA A 31 -3.43 -21.81 10.78
CA ALA A 31 -3.34 -20.46 11.33
C ALA A 31 -2.96 -19.43 10.26
N LEU A 32 -2.01 -19.75 9.38
CA LEU A 32 -1.61 -18.91 8.25
C LEU A 32 -2.76 -18.72 7.26
N LYS A 33 -3.50 -19.78 6.93
CA LYS A 33 -4.66 -19.70 6.05
C LYS A 33 -5.76 -18.81 6.64
N ILE A 34 -6.07 -18.96 7.92
CA ILE A 34 -7.04 -18.10 8.62
C ILE A 34 -6.57 -16.64 8.63
N GLN A 35 -5.28 -16.40 8.83
CA GLN A 35 -4.73 -15.04 8.79
C GLN A 35 -4.82 -14.44 7.39
N GLN A 36 -4.47 -15.20 6.34
CA GLN A 36 -4.59 -14.76 4.95
C GLN A 36 -6.04 -14.45 4.58
N GLU A 37 -6.99 -15.28 5.02
CA GLU A 37 -8.42 -15.05 4.79
C GLU A 37 -8.91 -13.77 5.49
N LYS A 38 -8.48 -13.52 6.73
CA LYS A 38 -8.76 -12.28 7.46
C LYS A 38 -8.14 -11.06 6.78
N ASP A 39 -6.87 -11.15 6.39
CA ASP A 39 -6.17 -10.06 5.71
C ASP A 39 -6.86 -9.73 4.37
N ALA A 40 -7.37 -10.74 3.67
CA ALA A 40 -8.14 -10.57 2.43
C ALA A 40 -9.55 -10.02 2.67
N GLU A 41 -10.20 -10.33 3.80
CA GLU A 41 -11.46 -9.72 4.22
C GLU A 41 -11.25 -8.24 4.58
N ASP A 42 -10.23 -7.94 5.37
CA ASP A 42 -9.85 -6.58 5.77
C ASP A 42 -9.48 -5.73 4.55
N ALA A 43 -8.71 -6.29 3.61
CA ALA A 43 -8.37 -5.61 2.36
C ALA A 43 -9.63 -5.25 1.55
N ARG A 44 -10.61 -6.16 1.46
CA ARG A 44 -11.89 -5.89 0.79
C ARG A 44 -12.71 -4.83 1.53
N ALA A 45 -12.72 -4.88 2.86
CA ALA A 45 -13.40 -3.90 3.69
C ALA A 45 -12.81 -2.49 3.52
N ILE A 46 -11.47 -2.38 3.50
CA ILE A 46 -10.73 -1.14 3.28
C ILE A 46 -11.00 -0.58 1.89
N ALA A 47 -10.86 -1.40 0.84
CA ALA A 47 -11.15 -0.99 -0.53
C ALA A 47 -12.60 -0.46 -0.67
N SER A 48 -13.56 -1.18 -0.09
CA SER A 48 -14.96 -0.77 -0.08
C SER A 48 -15.18 0.55 0.69
N ALA A 49 -14.43 0.78 1.77
CA ALA A 49 -14.52 2.03 2.52
C ALA A 49 -14.01 3.23 1.70
N TRP A 50 -12.89 3.05 0.99
CA TRP A 50 -12.36 4.07 0.07
C TRP A 50 -13.32 4.37 -1.08
N ALA A 51 -13.91 3.36 -1.70
CA ALA A 51 -14.92 3.53 -2.74
C ALA A 51 -16.15 4.31 -2.22
N ARG A 52 -16.69 3.94 -1.06
CA ARG A 52 -17.80 4.70 -0.43
C ARG A 52 -17.42 6.15 -0.13
N PHE A 53 -16.22 6.39 0.37
CA PHE A 53 -15.71 7.73 0.63
C PHE A 53 -15.62 8.54 -0.68
N TYR A 54 -15.04 7.98 -1.73
CA TYR A 54 -14.96 8.59 -3.06
C TYR A 54 -16.34 8.94 -3.66
N ASN A 55 -17.34 8.09 -3.45
CA ASN A 55 -18.70 8.32 -3.93
C ASN A 55 -19.50 9.31 -3.08
N SER A 56 -19.01 9.68 -1.89
CA SER A 56 -19.63 10.74 -1.09
C SER A 56 -19.29 12.13 -1.68
N PRO A 57 -20.21 13.12 -1.63
CA PRO A 57 -19.93 14.46 -2.13
C PRO A 57 -18.71 15.12 -1.48
N ASP A 58 -18.52 14.93 -0.18
CA ASP A 58 -17.42 15.54 0.56
C ASP A 58 -16.11 14.79 0.33
N GLY A 59 -16.15 13.46 0.29
CA GLY A 59 -14.96 12.65 0.01
C GLY A 59 -14.46 12.87 -1.41
N ARG A 60 -15.35 13.08 -2.39
CA ARG A 60 -14.96 13.46 -3.75
C ARG A 60 -14.19 14.79 -3.77
N LYS A 61 -14.71 15.83 -3.11
CA LYS A 61 -14.03 17.14 -3.01
C LYS A 61 -12.67 17.03 -2.32
N ALA A 62 -12.60 16.27 -1.23
CA ALA A 62 -11.35 16.06 -0.50
C ALA A 62 -10.29 15.35 -1.36
N LEU A 63 -10.68 14.28 -2.07
CA LEU A 63 -9.79 13.52 -2.95
C LEU A 63 -9.37 14.31 -4.19
N GLU A 64 -10.28 15.10 -4.79
CA GLU A 64 -9.95 15.99 -5.89
C GLU A 64 -8.88 17.01 -5.48
N SER A 65 -9.08 17.70 -4.36
CA SER A 65 -8.09 18.65 -3.82
C SER A 65 -6.75 17.96 -3.50
N MET A 66 -6.79 16.75 -2.95
CA MET A 66 -5.57 15.98 -2.66
C MET A 66 -4.81 15.62 -3.94
N PHE A 67 -5.50 15.13 -4.97
CA PHE A 67 -4.87 14.79 -6.26
C PHE A 67 -4.34 16.02 -6.99
N ASP A 68 -4.99 17.18 -6.84
CA ASP A 68 -4.49 18.43 -7.40
C ASP A 68 -3.14 18.84 -6.81
N VAL A 69 -2.97 18.73 -5.49
CA VAL A 69 -1.74 19.16 -4.80
C VAL A 69 -0.60 18.14 -4.89
N THR A 70 -0.92 16.86 -5.14
CA THR A 70 0.05 15.76 -5.24
C THR A 70 0.38 15.43 -6.69
N LEU A 71 -0.58 14.87 -7.43
CA LEU A 71 -0.39 14.29 -8.76
C LEU A 71 -0.41 15.34 -9.88
N ARG A 72 -1.32 16.33 -9.83
CA ARG A 72 -1.57 17.25 -10.97
C ARG A 72 -0.76 18.55 -10.92
N ARG A 73 0.02 18.78 -9.86
CA ARG A 73 0.83 19.98 -9.73
C ARG A 73 2.11 19.90 -10.56
N ALA A 74 2.31 20.91 -11.41
CA ALA A 74 3.56 21.13 -12.14
C ALA A 74 4.73 21.41 -11.18
N VAL A 75 5.82 20.66 -11.36
CA VAL A 75 7.06 20.84 -10.61
C VAL A 75 7.77 22.09 -11.12
N TYR A 76 7.96 23.09 -10.26
CA TYR A 76 8.65 24.33 -10.61
C TYR A 76 9.80 24.58 -9.62
N PHE A 77 10.84 23.72 -9.65
CA PHE A 77 12.02 23.87 -8.77
C PHE A 77 13.15 24.70 -9.39
N ALA A 78 13.28 24.71 -10.72
CA ALA A 78 14.39 25.38 -11.39
C ALA A 78 14.35 26.92 -11.27
N THR A 79 13.19 27.51 -10.99
CA THR A 79 12.97 28.97 -10.91
C THR A 79 12.88 29.50 -9.48
N ALA A 80 12.74 28.63 -8.48
CA ALA A 80 12.59 29.01 -7.08
C ALA A 80 13.93 29.24 -6.37
N GLY A 81 15.07 28.95 -7.03
CA GLY A 81 16.40 29.17 -6.48
C GLY A 81 16.76 28.28 -5.29
N TRP A 82 16.08 27.14 -5.14
CA TRP A 82 16.32 26.21 -4.03
C TRP A 82 17.66 25.47 -4.22
N ASP A 83 18.35 25.20 -3.11
CA ASP A 83 19.59 24.47 -3.17
C ASP A 83 19.37 22.99 -3.59
N PRO A 84 20.36 22.34 -4.20
CA PRO A 84 20.22 20.97 -4.71
C PRO A 84 19.84 19.92 -3.67
N ALA A 85 20.23 20.09 -2.40
CA ALA A 85 19.88 19.12 -1.34
C ALA A 85 18.40 19.24 -0.99
N THR A 86 17.90 20.47 -0.84
CA THR A 86 16.46 20.73 -0.64
C THR A 86 15.63 20.22 -1.80
N MET A 87 16.10 20.38 -3.04
CA MET A 87 15.45 19.83 -4.23
C MET A 87 15.39 18.29 -4.22
N ALA A 88 16.48 17.62 -3.85
CA ALA A 88 16.53 16.16 -3.76
C ALA A 88 15.60 15.62 -2.65
N THR A 89 15.62 16.24 -1.48
CA THR A 89 14.75 15.89 -0.36
C THR A 89 13.27 16.10 -0.72
N TYR A 90 12.93 17.24 -1.31
CA TYR A 90 11.57 17.49 -1.78
C TYR A 90 11.13 16.47 -2.83
N GLY A 91 12.00 16.14 -3.79
CA GLY A 91 11.74 15.10 -4.79
C GLY A 91 11.39 13.75 -4.16
N ALA A 92 12.19 13.29 -3.19
CA ALA A 92 11.93 12.04 -2.47
C ALA A 92 10.59 12.05 -1.72
N PHE A 93 10.24 13.15 -1.05
CA PHE A 93 8.95 13.28 -0.40
C PHE A 93 7.79 13.33 -1.39
N ARG A 94 7.95 13.96 -2.55
CA ARG A 94 6.95 13.99 -3.61
C ARG A 94 6.69 12.59 -4.18
N GLU A 95 7.73 11.79 -4.38
CA GLU A 95 7.58 10.38 -4.77
C GLU A 95 6.77 9.59 -3.73
N GLY A 96 7.03 9.81 -2.44
CA GLY A 96 6.25 9.23 -1.35
C GLY A 96 4.78 9.67 -1.37
N GLN A 97 4.52 10.98 -1.54
CA GLN A 97 3.17 11.54 -1.62
C GLN A 97 2.40 11.01 -2.85
N ASN A 98 3.06 10.92 -4.00
CA ASN A 98 2.46 10.40 -5.23
C ASN A 98 2.18 8.90 -5.12
N SER A 99 3.08 8.14 -4.48
CA SER A 99 2.88 6.71 -4.22
C SER A 99 1.67 6.48 -3.32
N LEU A 100 1.49 7.30 -2.27
CA LEU A 100 0.32 7.23 -1.40
C LEU A 100 -0.97 7.59 -2.15
N ALA A 101 -0.95 8.66 -2.94
CA ALA A 101 -2.10 9.06 -3.76
C ALA A 101 -2.48 7.96 -4.78
N GLN A 102 -1.48 7.32 -5.40
CA GLN A 102 -1.68 6.18 -6.30
C GLN A 102 -2.29 4.99 -5.55
N GLU A 103 -1.83 4.68 -4.35
CA GLU A 103 -2.39 3.58 -3.54
C GLU A 103 -3.85 3.84 -3.17
N ILE A 104 -4.21 5.07 -2.79
CA ILE A 104 -5.61 5.44 -2.53
C ILE A 104 -6.46 5.25 -3.79
N ALA A 105 -5.98 5.72 -4.95
CA ALA A 105 -6.68 5.51 -6.22
C ALA A 105 -6.86 4.02 -6.54
N ARG A 106 -5.85 3.19 -6.29
CA ARG A 106 -5.91 1.74 -6.45
C ARG A 106 -6.96 1.11 -5.53
N GLN A 107 -7.04 1.52 -4.27
CA GLN A 107 -8.03 1.02 -3.31
C GLN A 107 -9.47 1.38 -3.73
N ILE A 108 -9.67 2.58 -4.28
CA ILE A 108 -10.95 2.99 -4.85
C ILE A 108 -11.34 2.07 -6.02
N SER A 109 -10.44 1.87 -6.99
CA SER A 109 -10.70 0.96 -8.12
C SER A 109 -10.97 -0.48 -7.67
N LEU A 110 -10.26 -0.98 -6.64
CA LEU A 110 -10.55 -2.29 -6.04
C LEU A 110 -11.97 -2.35 -5.48
N GLY A 111 -12.39 -1.31 -4.76
CA GLY A 111 -13.72 -1.24 -4.14
C GLY A 111 -14.86 -1.08 -5.12
N GLU A 112 -14.63 -0.41 -6.26
CA GLU A 112 -15.58 -0.29 -7.38
C GLU A 112 -15.62 -1.54 -8.28
N GLY A 113 -14.70 -2.49 -8.08
CA GLY A 113 -14.60 -3.69 -8.92
C GLY A 113 -14.01 -3.42 -10.31
N GLU A 114 -13.25 -2.34 -10.48
CA GLU A 114 -12.55 -2.03 -11.72
C GLU A 114 -11.34 -2.96 -11.93
N ALA A 115 -11.05 -3.29 -13.19
CA ALA A 115 -9.86 -4.06 -13.53
C ALA A 115 -8.60 -3.20 -13.31
N ILE A 116 -7.83 -3.52 -12.29
CA ILE A 116 -6.57 -2.82 -11.98
C ILE A 116 -5.46 -3.39 -12.85
N LYS A 117 -4.74 -2.52 -13.56
CA LYS A 117 -3.52 -2.91 -14.26
C LYS A 117 -2.43 -3.27 -13.24
N PRO A 118 -1.75 -4.41 -13.38
CA PRO A 118 -0.59 -4.74 -12.56
C PRO A 118 0.43 -3.60 -12.61
N ARG A 119 1.12 -3.34 -11.50
CA ARG A 119 2.24 -2.40 -11.47
C ARG A 119 3.32 -2.99 -12.40
N ASP A 120 3.69 -2.29 -13.47
CA ASP A 120 4.79 -2.72 -14.33
C ASP A 120 6.05 -2.80 -13.46
N VAL A 121 6.50 -4.02 -13.18
CA VAL A 121 7.74 -4.26 -12.44
C VAL A 121 8.86 -3.93 -13.41
N GLN A 122 9.47 -2.76 -13.29
CA GLN A 122 10.70 -2.46 -14.02
C GLN A 122 11.80 -3.37 -13.45
N THR A 123 12.06 -4.48 -14.16
CA THR A 123 13.31 -5.24 -14.07
C THR A 123 14.48 -4.45 -14.61
#